data_AF-A0A6L7S4T4-F1
#
_entry.id   AF-A0A6L7S4T4-F1
#
_cell.length_a   1.000
_cell.length_b   1.000
_cell.length_c   1.000
_cell.angle_alpha   90.00
_cell.angle_beta   90.00
_cell.angle_gamma   90.00
#
_symmetry.space_group_name_H-M   'P 1'
#
loop_
_entity.id
_entity.type
_entity.pdbx_description
1 polymer ?
#
loop_
_entity_poly.entity_id
_entity_poly.type
_entity_poly.pdbx_seq_one_letter_code
_entity_poly.pdbx_strand_id
1 'polypeptide(L)' 'TKLFEVLGPRYMERSGGYTRVLKAGFRYGDMAPMAIIELVDRDADAKGAADRARLAEEDEAAEG' A
#
# COMPACT_ATOMS: atom_id res chain seq x y z
N THR A 1 -3.66 -14.54 11.54
CA THR A 1 -3.90 -14.04 10.16
C THR A 1 -4.03 -12.51 10.13
N LYS A 2 -3.65 -11.90 9.00
CA LYS A 2 -3.36 -10.46 8.77
C LYS A 2 -4.25 -9.42 9.49
N LEU A 3 -5.57 -9.64 9.57
CA LEU A 3 -6.48 -8.69 10.22
C LEU A 3 -6.18 -8.52 11.71
N PHE A 4 -6.06 -9.63 12.45
CA PHE A 4 -5.89 -9.60 13.90
C PHE A 4 -4.43 -9.39 14.33
N GLU A 5 -3.48 -9.93 13.56
CA GLU A 5 -2.05 -9.85 13.90
C GLU A 5 -1.36 -8.58 13.42
N VAL A 6 -1.82 -7.97 12.32
CA VAL A 6 -1.16 -6.80 11.72
C VAL A 6 -2.03 -5.55 11.85
N LEU A 7 -3.29 -5.60 11.42
CA LEU A 7 -4.16 -4.42 11.40
C LEU A 7 -4.70 -4.08 12.78
N GLY A 8 -5.00 -5.08 13.62
CA GLY A 8 -5.46 -4.89 15.00
C GLY A 8 -4.47 -4.06 15.83
N PRO A 9 -3.21 -4.49 15.99
CA PRO A 9 -2.19 -3.71 16.69
C PRO A 9 -1.95 -2.34 16.06
N ARG A 10 -1.95 -2.23 14.72
CA ARG A 10 -1.73 -0.96 14.01
C ARG A 10 -2.73 0.13 14.37
N TYR A 11 -4.00 -0.22 14.61
CA TYR A 11 -5.07 0.76 14.85
C TYR A 11 -5.62 0.74 16.27
N MET A 12 -4.91 0.11 17.22
CA MET A 12 -5.40 -0.05 18.59
C MET A 12 -5.77 1.27 19.27
N GLU A 13 -5.02 2.34 19.00
CA GLU A 13 -5.23 3.67 19.60
C GLU A 13 -6.13 4.59 18.75
N ARG A 14 -6.48 4.18 17.53
CA ARG A 14 -7.24 5.03 16.59
C ARG A 14 -8.73 4.83 16.74
N SER A 15 -9.45 5.91 17.07
CA SER A 15 -10.92 5.91 17.15
C SER A 15 -11.57 6.23 15.78
N GLY A 16 -11.66 5.24 14.91
CA GLY A 16 -12.33 5.35 13.60
C GLY A 16 -11.47 5.97 12.48
N GLY A 17 -12.05 6.03 11.28
CA GLY A 17 -11.37 6.60 10.11
C GLY A 17 -10.16 5.78 9.64
N TYR A 18 -10.27 4.45 9.59
CA TYR A 18 -9.18 3.52 9.22
C TYR A 18 -8.84 3.51 7.73
N THR A 19 -9.67 4.15 6.91
CA THR A 19 -9.50 4.23 5.46
C THR A 19 -9.52 5.68 4.98
N ARG A 20 -8.80 5.94 3.89
CA ARG A 20 -8.84 7.19 3.12
C ARG A 20 -9.30 6.87 1.70
N VAL A 21 -10.17 7.73 1.16
CA VAL A 21 -10.63 7.66 -0.22
C VAL A 21 -10.12 8.89 -0.97
N LEU A 22 -9.39 8.67 -2.05
CA LEU A 22 -8.84 9.71 -2.93
C LEU A 22 -9.51 9.61 -4.30
N LYS A 23 -10.03 10.72 -4.82
CA LYS A 23 -10.62 10.76 -6.18
C LYS A 23 -9.54 10.47 -7.21
N ALA A 24 -9.83 9.59 -8.16
CA ALA A 24 -8.88 9.11 -9.17
C ALA A 24 -9.39 9.32 -10.61
N GLY A 25 -10.14 10.41 -10.82
CA GLY A 25 -10.68 10.75 -12.15
C GLY A 25 -11.74 9.76 -12.63
N PHE A 26 -11.73 9.49 -13.93
CA PHE A 26 -12.70 8.62 -14.58
C PHE A 26 -12.00 7.46 -15.28
N ARG A 27 -12.63 6.29 -15.29
CA ARG A 27 -12.14 5.10 -15.97
C ARG A 27 -12.23 5.28 -17.48
N TYR A 28 -11.18 4.87 -18.18
CA TYR A 28 -11.13 4.91 -19.63
C TYR A 28 -12.16 3.95 -20.24
N GLY A 29 -12.90 4.42 -21.26
CA GLY A 29 -13.88 3.63 -22.02
C GLY A 29 -15.33 3.84 -21.59
N ASP A 30 -15.61 3.96 -20.29
CA ASP A 30 -16.98 4.11 -19.76
C ASP A 30 -17.20 5.38 -18.93
N MET A 31 -16.17 6.21 -18.76
CA MET A 31 -16.22 7.43 -17.95
C MET A 31 -16.76 7.20 -16.53
N ALA A 32 -16.54 6.01 -15.95
CA ALA A 32 -16.98 5.72 -14.59
C ALA A 32 -16.12 6.47 -13.56
N PRO A 33 -16.69 7.16 -12.55
CA PRO A 33 -15.91 7.82 -11.51
C PRO A 33 -15.07 6.80 -10.71
N MET A 34 -13.77 7.04 -10.60
CA MET A 34 -12.83 6.17 -9.89
C MET A 34 -12.32 6.79 -8.60
N ALA A 35 -11.95 5.93 -7.66
CA ALA A 35 -11.28 6.33 -6.43
C ALA A 35 -10.23 5.29 -6.01
N ILE A 36 -9.18 5.77 -5.34
CA ILE A 36 -8.21 4.94 -4.63
C ILE A 36 -8.65 4.88 -3.17
N ILE A 37 -8.82 3.65 -2.65
CA ILE A 37 -9.05 3.41 -1.23
C ILE A 37 -7.78 2.85 -0.61
N GLU A 38 -7.33 3.44 0.49
CA GLU A 38 -6.16 2.98 1.23
C GLU A 38 -6.42 2.94 2.74
N LEU A 39 -5.67 2.10 3.43
CA LEU A 39 -5.59 2.11 4.89
C LEU A 39 -4.70 3.29 5.34
N VAL A 40 -5.18 4.09 6.30
CA VAL A 40 -4.34 5.16 6.90
C VAL A 40 -3.23 4.58 7.76
N ASP A 41 -2.18 5.32 8.07
CA ASP A 41 -1.05 4.85 8.90
C ASP A 41 -0.39 3.56 8.39
N ARG A 42 -0.60 3.21 7.11
CA ARG A 42 0.12 2.12 6.46
C ARG A 42 1.57 2.53 6.30
N ASP A 43 2.46 1.56 6.41
CA ASP A 43 3.84 1.72 5.98
C ASP A 43 3.86 1.99 4.45
N ALA A 44 4.40 3.15 4.08
CA ALA A 44 4.53 3.57 2.69
C ALA A 44 5.60 2.76 1.95
N ASP A 45 6.65 2.36 2.67
CA ASP A 45 7.80 1.65 2.16
C ASP A 45 7.51 0.16 1.99
N ALA A 46 6.56 -0.40 2.74
CA ALA A 46 6.13 -1.78 2.57
C ALA A 46 5.66 -2.11 1.13
N LYS A 47 5.16 -1.14 0.37
CA LYS A 47 4.74 -1.37 -1.03
C LYS A 47 5.97 -1.49 -1.93
N GLY A 48 6.16 -2.65 -2.54
CA GLY A 48 7.27 -2.91 -3.48
C GLY A 48 8.61 -3.17 -2.80
N ALA A 49 8.66 -3.31 -1.47
CA ALA A 49 9.89 -3.60 -0.74
C ALA A 49 10.56 -4.89 -1.24
N ALA A 50 9.77 -5.94 -1.49
CA ALA A 50 10.29 -7.21 -2.00
C ALA A 50 10.89 -7.09 -3.41
N ASP A 51 10.27 -6.30 -4.29
CA ASP A 51 10.78 -6.08 -5.64
C ASP A 51 12.05 -5.23 -5.64
N ARG A 52 12.10 -4.19 -4.79
CA ARG A 52 13.32 -3.40 -4.58
C ARG A 52 14.48 -4.20 -4.01
N ALA A 53 14.21 -5.09 -3.05
CA ALA A 53 15.22 -5.98 -2.50
C ALA A 53 15.80 -6.92 -3.57
N ARG A 54 14.94 -7.53 -4.40
CA ARG A 54 15.36 -8.37 -5.53
C ARG A 54 16.24 -7.61 -6.52
N LEU A 55 15.84 -6.39 -6.90
CA LEU A 55 16.62 -5.57 -7.84
C LEU A 55 17.98 -5.17 -7.26
N ALA A 56 18.04 -4.84 -5.96
CA ALA A 56 19.30 -4.52 -5.31
C ALA A 56 20.27 -5.72 -5.29
N GLU A 57 19.77 -6.93 -5.02
CA GLU A 57 20.58 -8.17 -5.10
C GLU A 57 21.07 -8.44 -6.52
N GLU A 58 20.23 -8.21 -7.53
CA GLU A 58 20.59 -8.35 -8.95
C GLU A 58 21.68 -7.34 -9.38
N ASP A 59 21.57 -6.09 -8.94
CA ASP A 59 22.56 -5.04 -9.20
C ASP A 59 23.89 -5.34 -8.50
N GLU A 60 23.87 -5.75 -7.23
CA GLU A 60 25.07 -6.15 -6.48
C GLU A 60 25.78 -7.36 -7.11
N ALA A 61 25.02 -8.33 -7.63
CA ALA A 61 25.56 -9.49 -8.34
C ALA A 61 26.12 -9.16 -9.74
N ALA A 62 25.69 -8.05 -10.34
CA ALA A 62 26.18 -7.58 -11.64
C ALA A 62 27.45 -6.71 -11.52
N GLU A 63 27.68 -6.09 -10.35
CA GLU A 63 28.87 -5.28 -10.05
C GLU A 63 30.06 -6.07 -9.47
N GLY A 64 29.88 -7.35 -9.11
CA GLY A 64 30.93 -8.26 -8.61
C GLY A 64 31.52 -9.20 -9.66
#